data_AF-A0AA40BL97-F1
#
_entry.id   AF-A0AA40BL97-F1
#
_cell.length_a   1.000
_cell.length_b   1.000
_cell.length_c   1.000
_cell.angle_alpha   90.00
_cell.angle_beta   90.00
_cell.angle_gamma   90.00
#
_symmetry.space_group_name_H-M   'P 1'
#
loop_
_entity.id
_entity.type
_entity.pdbx_description
1 polymer ?
#
loop_
_entity_poly.entity_id
_entity_poly.type
_entity_poly.pdbx_seq_one_letter_code
_entity_poly.pdbx_strand_id
1 'polypeptide(L)' 'MAPGDTVRIRGNTVLYKVIAVNGCMLTILVMNPQPNGQYLDFNSSSIQTIDEYRVEKVDDC' A
#
# COMPACT_ATOMS: atom_id res chain seq x y z
N MET A 1 5.25 -2.82 -10.82
CA MET A 1 5.16 -3.31 -9.42
C MET A 1 4.52 -4.70 -9.41
N ALA A 2 4.70 -5.47 -8.34
CA ALA A 2 4.14 -6.81 -8.19
C ALA A 2 3.39 -6.99 -6.85
N PRO A 3 2.43 -7.95 -6.76
CA PRO A 3 1.85 -8.32 -5.46
C PRO A 3 2.93 -8.68 -4.45
N GLY A 4 2.80 -8.17 -3.23
CA GLY A 4 3.80 -8.30 -2.18
C GLY A 4 4.79 -7.15 -2.08
N ASP A 5 4.90 -6.28 -3.10
CA ASP A 5 5.71 -5.07 -3.00
C ASP A 5 5.15 -4.12 -1.93
N THR A 6 6.05 -3.50 -1.17
CA THR A 6 5.73 -2.36 -0.32
C THR A 6 5.85 -1.08 -1.14
N VAL A 7 4.82 -0.24 -1.09
CA VAL A 7 4.74 1.00 -1.86
C VAL A 7 4.23 2.12 -0.98
N ARG A 8 4.52 3.37 -1.36
CA ARG A 8 3.87 4.56 -0.81
C ARG A 8 3.27 5.38 -1.92
N ILE A 9 2.17 6.06 -1.62
CA ILE A 9 1.61 7.07 -2.52
C ILE A 9 2.56 8.27 -2.49
N ARG A 10 2.93 8.79 -3.67
CA ARG A 10 3.87 9.93 -3.76
C ARG A 10 3.35 11.11 -2.94
N GLY A 11 4.19 11.65 -2.07
CA GLY A 11 3.82 12.74 -1.15
C GLY A 11 3.05 12.29 0.10
N ASN A 12 2.87 10.98 0.32
CA ASN A 12 2.31 10.41 1.54
C ASN A 12 3.37 9.61 2.31
N THR A 13 3.23 9.55 3.63
CA THR A 13 4.10 8.79 4.55
C THR A 13 3.55 7.39 4.85
N VAL A 14 2.27 7.13 4.55
CA VAL A 14 1.65 5.83 4.77
C VAL A 14 2.23 4.80 3.80
N LEU A 15 2.59 3.63 4.34
CA LEU A 15 3.03 2.48 3.56
C LEU A 15 1.83 1.61 3.20
N TYR A 16 1.93 0.93 2.07
CA TYR A 16 0.92 0.04 1.56
C TYR A 16 1.55 -1.22 0.98
N LYS A 17 0.85 -2.34 1.07
CA LYS A 17 1.19 -3.59 0.40
C LYS A 17 0.40 -3.68 -0.89
N VAL A 18 1.06 -3.97 -2.01
CA VAL A 18 0.35 -4.31 -3.26
C VAL A 18 -0.25 -5.70 -3.10
N ILE A 19 -1.56 -5.84 -3.27
CA ILE A 19 -2.27 -7.13 -3.14
C ILE A 19 -2.79 -7.66 -4.47
N ALA A 20 -3.00 -6.79 -5.47
CA ALA A 20 -3.33 -7.19 -6.83
C ALA A 20 -2.82 -6.15 -7.85
N VAL A 21 -2.56 -6.61 -9.07
CA VAL A 21 -2.13 -5.78 -10.19
C VAL A 21 -3.01 -6.10 -11.40
N ASN A 22 -3.58 -5.08 -12.02
CA ASN A 22 -4.37 -5.19 -13.24
C ASN A 22 -3.96 -4.08 -14.23
N GLY A 23 -3.05 -4.41 -15.15
CA GLY A 23 -2.39 -3.42 -16.00
C GLY A 23 -1.64 -2.39 -15.15
N CYS A 24 -1.90 -1.10 -15.39
CA CYS A 24 -1.34 0.02 -14.62
C CYS A 24 -2.10 0.29 -13.30
N MET A 25 -3.13 -0.47 -12.96
CA MET A 25 -3.88 -0.31 -11.72
C MET A 25 -3.39 -1.28 -10.65
N LEU A 26 -3.17 -0.75 -9.45
CA LEU A 26 -2.71 -1.49 -8.28
C LEU A 26 -3.81 -1.48 -7.24
N THR A 27 -4.20 -2.64 -6.75
CA THR A 27 -4.96 -2.73 -5.50
C THR A 27 -3.96 -2.78 -4.36
N ILE A 28 -4.02 -1.79 -3.49
CA ILE A 28 -3.10 -1.62 -2.38
C ILE A 28 -3.86 -1.67 -1.05
N LEU A 29 -3.22 -2.27 -0.05
CA LEU A 29 -3.69 -2.39 1.31
C LEU A 29 -2.80 -1.56 2.24
N VAL A 30 -3.38 -0.68 3.03
CA VAL A 30 -2.65 0.08 4.07
C VAL A 30 -1.86 -0.88 4.97
N MET A 31 -0.55 -0.64 5.06
CA MET A 31 0.31 -1.22 6.10
C MET A 31 0.32 -0.24 7.26
N ASN A 32 -0.49 -0.51 8.29
CA ASN A 32 -0.51 0.31 9.49
C ASN A 32 0.05 -0.46 10.68
N PRO A 33 1.39 -0.53 10.85
CA PRO A 33 1.95 -0.92 12.13
C PRO A 33 1.65 0.21 13.12
N GLN A 34 0.69 0.00 14.02
CA GLN A 34 0.58 0.89 15.17
C GLN A 34 1.90 0.82 15.96
N PRO A 35 2.31 1.91 16.64
CA PRO A 35 3.52 1.90 17.49
C PRO A 35 3.53 0.80 18.55
N ASN A 36 2.36 0.26 18.90
CA ASN A 36 2.16 -0.82 19.86
C ASN A 36 2.12 -2.23 19.20
N GLY A 37 2.40 -2.34 17.90
CA GLY A 37 2.37 -3.61 17.16
C GLY A 37 0.95 -4.14 16.86
N GLN A 38 -0.10 -3.36 17.14
CA GLN A 38 -1.46 -3.73 16.75
C GLN A 38 -1.74 -3.31 15.30
N TYR A 39 -2.56 -4.10 14.62
CA TYR A 39 -3.15 -3.69 13.36
C TYR A 39 -4.41 -2.87 13.66
N LEU A 40 -4.64 -1.77 12.94
CA LEU A 40 -5.96 -1.11 12.99
C LEU A 40 -7.03 -2.05 12.44
N ASP A 41 -8.25 -1.89 12.92
CA ASP A 41 -9.39 -2.60 12.37
C ASP A 41 -9.51 -2.33 10.87
N PHE A 42 -9.70 -3.41 10.11
CA PHE A 42 -9.99 -3.35 8.69
C PHE A 42 -11.25 -2.52 8.47
N ASN A 43 -11.10 -1.40 7.78
CA ASN A 43 -12.23 -0.60 7.31
C ASN A 43 -12.18 -0.46 5.78
N SER A 44 -13.27 0.02 5.19
CA SER A 44 -13.40 0.16 3.74
C SER A 44 -12.39 1.14 3.11
N SER A 45 -11.72 1.99 3.90
CA SER A 45 -10.64 2.86 3.44
C SER A 45 -9.25 2.21 3.52
N SER A 46 -9.15 0.98 4.04
CA SER A 46 -7.88 0.25 4.15
C SER A 46 -7.42 -0.33 2.81
N ILE A 47 -8.36 -0.61 1.90
CA ILE A 47 -8.07 -1.13 0.55
C ILE A 47 -8.49 -0.08 -0.47
N GLN A 48 -7.61 0.21 -1.43
CA GLN A 48 -7.92 1.10 -2.54
C GLN A 48 -7.27 0.61 -3.83
N THR A 49 -7.89 0.95 -4.95
CA THR A 49 -7.27 0.77 -6.27
C THR A 49 -6.75 2.11 -6.76
N ILE A 50 -5.49 2.15 -7.16
CA ILE A 50 -4.78 3.36 -7.59
C ILE A 50 -3.90 3.07 -8.81
N ASP A 51 -3.68 4.08 -9.63
CA ASP A 51 -2.74 4.03 -10.74
C ASP A 51 -1.28 3.92 -10.25
N GLU A 52 -0.48 3.05 -10.88
CA GLU A 52 0.91 2.80 -10.52
C GLU A 52 1.81 4.03 -10.58
N TYR A 53 1.52 5.00 -11.45
CA TYR A 53 2.30 6.24 -11.57
C TYR A 53 2.12 7.16 -10.36
N ARG A 54 1.09 6.93 -9.54
CA ARG A 54 0.83 7.70 -8.31
C ARG A 54 1.58 7.17 -7.10
N VAL A 55 2.23 6.01 -7.21
CA VAL A 55 2.98 5.39 -6.14
C VAL A 55 4.48 5.32 -6.47
N GLU A 56 5.26 5.00 -5.46
CA GLU A 56 6.68 4.68 -5.56
C GLU A 56 6.97 3.46 -4.69
N LYS A 57 7.88 2.60 -5.15
CA LYS A 57 8.28 1.39 -4.42
C LYS A 57 9.16 1.81 -3.24
N VAL A 58 8.93 1.18 -2.09
CA VAL A 58 9.77 1.33 -0.91
C VAL A 58 10.55 0.04 -0.79
N ASP A 59 11.88 0.11 -0.93
CA ASP A 59 12.74 -1.02 -0.66
C ASP A 59 12.81 -1.24 0.86
N ASP A 60 12.44 -2.43 1.31
CA ASP A 60 12.70 -2.85 2.69
C ASP A 60 14.22 -3.03 2.83
N CYS A 61 14.89 -2.06 3.49
CA CYS A 61 16.31 -2.13 3.86
C CYS A 61 16.57 -3.21 4.91
#